data_AF-A0A944D977-F1
#
_entry.id   AF-A0A944D977-F1
#
_cell.length_a   1.000
_cell.length_b   1.000
_cell.length_c   1.000
_cell.angle_alpha   90.00
_cell.angle_beta   90.00
_cell.angle_gamma   90.00
#
_symmetry.space_group_name_H-M   'P 1'
#
loop_
_entity.id
_entity.type
_entity.pdbx_description
1 polymer ?
#
loop_
_entity_poly.entity_id
_entity_poly.type
_entity_poly.pdbx_seq_one_letter_code
_entity_poly.pdbx_strand_id
1 'polypeptide(L)'
;MLAAPASTPGFSPLQSHARRLDHLSRGVVDLLHPPGLSPGAAASGISLPTMEAIMTVTVNGTLTIKIINGRNGDFAVGDLSTSIGQFSVKDAVLEQFAAGTYTGQFVIEEIYPWSYSTRGRSVIEVRARLADLLIDDEGDAKELERDAEPDPADERPLGMAPAPAPDLVQPADPMPTPASADVADEADRPDGEVPPALINVFGDELAGMIAGRHPVKLDSTADRLRFRAQRDRLKAELDYGFVPDDQTWYPKESETYLSYLERRGSSR
;
A
#
# COMPACT_ATOMS: atom_id res chain seq x y z
N MET A 1 -75.68 1.56 -13.83
CA MET A 1 -74.85 1.69 -15.05
C MET A 1 -74.31 0.32 -15.39
N LEU A 2 -74.84 -0.29 -16.45
CA LEU A 2 -74.36 -1.53 -17.07
C LEU A 2 -73.31 -1.17 -18.15
N ALA A 3 -72.19 -1.91 -18.21
CA ALA A 3 -71.54 -2.33 -19.46
C ALA A 3 -70.25 -3.15 -19.16
N ALA A 4 -70.14 -4.32 -19.79
CA ALA A 4 -68.91 -5.01 -20.15
C ALA A 4 -68.76 -4.92 -21.70
N PRO A 5 -67.82 -5.58 -22.40
CA PRO A 5 -66.38 -5.83 -22.22
C PRO A 5 -65.53 -5.44 -23.48
N ALA A 6 -64.19 -5.51 -23.44
CA ALA A 6 -63.31 -5.66 -24.63
C ALA A 6 -61.91 -6.13 -24.16
N SER A 7 -61.49 -7.37 -24.47
CA SER A 7 -60.68 -7.82 -25.63
C SER A 7 -59.16 -7.55 -25.53
N THR A 8 -58.43 -8.67 -25.40
CA THR A 8 -56.99 -8.97 -25.63
C THR A 8 -56.51 -8.56 -27.05
N PRO A 9 -55.19 -8.53 -27.41
CA PRO A 9 -54.09 -9.51 -27.19
C PRO A 9 -52.77 -8.85 -26.68
N GLY A 10 -51.73 -9.50 -26.17
CA GLY A 10 -51.03 -10.73 -26.56
C GLY A 10 -49.67 -10.36 -27.17
N PHE A 11 -48.57 -10.47 -26.43
CA PHE A 11 -47.20 -10.51 -26.99
C PHE A 11 -46.25 -11.31 -26.08
N SER A 12 -45.74 -12.40 -26.64
CA SER A 12 -44.78 -13.34 -26.04
C SER A 12 -43.36 -12.74 -26.01
N PRO A 13 -42.54 -13.02 -24.98
CA PRO A 13 -41.10 -12.80 -25.05
C PRO A 13 -40.40 -13.95 -25.80
N LEU A 14 -39.56 -13.58 -26.78
CA LEU A 14 -38.73 -14.46 -27.59
C LEU A 14 -37.79 -15.32 -26.72
N GLN A 15 -37.82 -16.63 -27.00
CA GLN A 15 -36.78 -17.58 -26.60
C GLN A 15 -35.49 -17.28 -27.36
N SER A 16 -34.39 -17.13 -26.63
CA SER A 16 -33.04 -17.06 -27.20
C SER A 16 -32.50 -18.48 -27.38
N HIS A 17 -32.48 -18.94 -28.62
CA HIS A 17 -31.80 -20.16 -29.05
C HIS A 17 -30.29 -19.89 -29.17
N ALA A 18 -29.47 -20.39 -28.25
CA ALA A 18 -28.03 -20.56 -28.48
C ALA A 18 -27.77 -22.03 -28.81
N ARG A 19 -27.57 -22.30 -30.11
CA ARG A 19 -27.16 -23.61 -30.63
C ARG A 19 -25.74 -23.95 -30.17
N ARG A 20 -25.59 -25.15 -29.59
CA ARG A 20 -24.37 -25.96 -29.68
C ARG A 20 -24.02 -26.19 -31.14
N LEU A 21 -22.73 -26.14 -31.48
CA LEU A 21 -22.13 -27.07 -32.45
C LEU A 21 -20.72 -27.44 -32.01
N ASP A 22 -20.46 -28.70 -32.26
CA ASP A 22 -19.44 -29.58 -31.74
C ASP A 22 -18.22 -29.68 -32.69
N HIS A 23 -17.09 -30.09 -32.11
CA HIS A 23 -16.02 -30.96 -32.65
C HIS A 23 -15.26 -30.56 -33.93
N LEU A 24 -13.92 -30.65 -33.86
CA LEU A 24 -12.98 -31.31 -34.79
C LEU A 24 -11.56 -30.89 -34.37
N SER A 25 -10.48 -31.66 -34.45
CA SER A 25 -10.19 -33.08 -34.54
C SER A 25 -8.67 -33.16 -34.43
N ARG A 26 -8.16 -34.19 -33.77
CA ARG A 26 -6.75 -34.57 -33.68
C ARG A 26 -6.13 -34.76 -35.07
N GLY A 27 -4.87 -34.35 -35.21
CA GLY A 27 -3.98 -34.71 -36.32
C GLY A 27 -2.60 -35.08 -35.78
N VAL A 28 -2.34 -36.40 -35.74
CA VAL A 28 -1.04 -37.05 -35.52
C VAL A 28 -0.52 -37.43 -36.90
N VAL A 29 0.70 -37.05 -37.28
CA VAL A 29 1.57 -37.93 -38.09
C VAL A 29 3.04 -37.62 -37.81
N ASP A 30 3.79 -38.70 -37.85
CA ASP A 30 5.08 -38.98 -37.27
C ASP A 30 6.22 -38.86 -38.31
N LEU A 31 7.44 -38.86 -37.79
CA LEU A 31 8.66 -39.45 -38.36
C LEU A 31 9.30 -38.85 -39.63
N LEU A 32 10.47 -38.20 -39.45
CA LEU A 32 11.68 -38.46 -40.26
C LEU A 32 12.94 -37.91 -39.55
N HIS A 33 13.70 -38.81 -38.93
CA HIS A 33 15.16 -38.74 -38.74
C HIS A 33 15.82 -39.35 -40.00
N PRO A 34 17.07 -39.02 -40.39
CA PRO A 34 18.29 -39.32 -39.62
C PRO A 34 19.48 -38.32 -39.90
N PRO A 35 20.77 -38.65 -39.69
CA PRO A 35 21.46 -38.75 -38.40
C PRO A 35 22.72 -37.83 -38.29
N GLY A 36 23.07 -37.51 -37.04
CA GLY A 36 24.42 -37.40 -36.47
C GLY A 36 25.58 -36.68 -37.20
N LEU A 37 26.09 -35.62 -36.57
CA LEU A 37 27.53 -35.35 -36.39
C LEU A 37 27.73 -34.41 -35.19
N SER A 38 28.65 -34.78 -34.31
CA SER A 38 28.88 -34.26 -32.96
C SER A 38 29.77 -32.98 -32.92
N PRO A 39 30.40 -32.59 -31.79
CA PRO A 39 30.12 -31.33 -31.11
C PRO A 39 31.29 -30.34 -31.21
N GLY A 40 31.03 -29.04 -31.22
CA GLY A 40 32.14 -28.08 -31.16
C GLY A 40 31.74 -26.65 -31.42
N ALA A 41 31.42 -25.94 -30.35
CA ALA A 41 31.83 -24.57 -30.05
C ALA A 41 30.80 -24.00 -29.09
N ALA A 42 31.22 -23.89 -27.83
CA ALA A 42 30.58 -23.05 -26.85
C ALA A 42 30.58 -21.62 -27.39
N ALA A 43 29.49 -21.21 -28.04
CA ALA A 43 29.08 -19.82 -28.03
C ALA A 43 28.39 -19.63 -26.68
N SER A 44 29.18 -19.30 -25.66
CA SER A 44 28.69 -18.65 -24.46
C SER A 44 28.02 -17.35 -24.89
N GLY A 45 26.74 -17.46 -25.28
CA GLY A 45 25.81 -16.35 -25.22
C GLY A 45 25.75 -16.00 -23.75
N ILE A 46 26.56 -15.02 -23.36
CA ILE A 46 26.32 -14.26 -22.15
C ILE A 46 24.95 -13.65 -22.42
N SER A 47 23.89 -14.32 -21.95
CA SER A 47 22.65 -13.66 -21.63
C SER A 47 23.06 -12.65 -20.57
N LEU A 48 23.42 -11.45 -21.03
CA LEU A 48 23.40 -10.28 -20.18
C LEU A 48 22.06 -10.39 -19.45
N PRO A 49 22.01 -10.27 -18.12
CA PRO A 49 20.75 -9.97 -17.51
C PRO A 49 20.29 -8.72 -18.27
N THR A 50 19.15 -8.82 -18.97
CA THR A 50 18.40 -7.63 -19.32
C THR A 50 18.14 -7.01 -17.97
N MET A 51 19.02 -6.10 -17.59
CA MET A 51 18.76 -5.12 -16.57
C MET A 51 17.60 -4.37 -17.22
N GLU A 52 16.38 -4.82 -16.93
CA GLU A 52 15.19 -4.00 -17.07
C GLU A 52 15.59 -2.76 -16.29
N ALA A 53 16.12 -1.76 -17.01
CA ALA A 53 16.50 -0.51 -16.45
C ALA A 53 15.15 0.05 -16.02
N ILE A 54 14.82 -0.13 -14.74
CA ILE A 54 13.70 0.54 -14.13
C ILE A 54 14.00 2.01 -14.39
N MET A 55 13.29 2.58 -15.37
CA MET A 55 13.52 3.96 -15.80
C MET A 55 12.91 4.85 -14.74
N THR A 56 13.62 5.01 -13.64
CA THR A 56 13.26 5.98 -12.63
C THR A 56 13.57 7.36 -13.17
N VAL A 57 12.70 8.33 -12.89
CA VAL A 57 12.94 9.73 -13.21
C VAL A 57 13.10 10.52 -11.92
N THR A 58 14.24 11.18 -11.80
CA THR A 58 14.54 12.05 -10.66
C THR A 58 14.07 13.46 -11.00
N VAL A 59 13.17 14.01 -10.18
CA VAL A 59 12.61 15.34 -10.36
C VAL A 59 12.63 16.14 -9.07
N ASN A 60 12.94 17.42 -9.17
CA ASN A 60 12.75 18.33 -8.05
C ASN A 60 11.31 18.82 -8.03
N GLY A 61 10.76 19.02 -6.83
CA GLY A 61 9.38 19.44 -6.70
C GLY A 61 8.98 19.80 -5.28
N THR A 62 7.67 19.89 -5.10
CA THR A 62 7.02 20.16 -3.84
C THR A 62 5.96 19.09 -3.61
N LEU A 63 6.10 18.31 -2.55
CA LEU A 63 5.14 17.31 -2.12
C LEU A 63 4.30 17.89 -0.98
N THR A 64 3.00 18.06 -1.20
CA THR A 64 2.06 18.48 -0.16
C THR A 64 1.40 17.26 0.44
N ILE A 65 1.66 16.96 1.70
CA ILE A 65 1.11 15.80 2.40
C ILE A 65 -0.11 16.24 3.20
N LYS A 66 -1.22 15.51 3.02
CA LYS A 66 -2.49 15.68 3.72
C LYS A 66 -2.79 14.42 4.51
N ILE A 67 -3.31 14.59 5.71
CA ILE A 67 -3.81 13.50 6.54
C ILE A 67 -5.34 13.47 6.45
N ILE A 68 -5.88 12.36 5.99
CA ILE A 68 -7.32 12.14 5.80
C ILE A 68 -7.81 11.10 6.79
N ASN A 69 -8.95 11.35 7.42
CA ASN A 69 -9.56 10.42 8.37
C ASN A 69 -10.34 9.34 7.60
N GLY A 70 -9.82 8.12 7.57
CA GLY A 70 -10.46 6.97 6.93
C GLY A 70 -11.19 6.06 7.92
N ARG A 71 -11.85 5.03 7.39
CA ARG A 71 -12.48 3.97 8.19
C ARG A 71 -11.44 3.15 8.98
N ASN A 72 -10.23 3.00 8.44
CA ASN A 72 -9.12 2.26 9.03
C ASN A 72 -8.13 3.18 9.77
N GLY A 73 -8.59 4.35 10.21
CA GLY A 73 -7.76 5.38 10.84
C GLY A 73 -7.22 6.41 9.85
N ASP A 74 -6.31 7.24 10.36
CA ASP A 74 -5.75 8.37 9.62
C ASP A 74 -4.72 7.88 8.60
N PHE A 75 -4.88 8.32 7.35
CA PHE A 75 -4.00 7.97 6.25
C PHE A 75 -3.42 9.21 5.58
N ALA A 76 -2.18 9.09 5.11
CA ALA A 76 -1.52 10.15 4.37
C ALA A 76 -1.73 9.99 2.87
N VAL A 77 -1.95 11.12 2.19
CA VAL A 77 -1.90 11.26 0.73
C VAL A 77 -1.04 12.46 0.38
N GLY A 78 -0.39 12.41 -0.77
CA GLY A 78 0.52 13.45 -1.25
C GLY A 78 0.09 14.01 -2.59
N ASP A 79 0.18 15.32 -2.75
CA ASP A 79 0.13 15.98 -4.05
C ASP A 79 1.55 16.41 -4.43
N LEU A 80 2.13 15.75 -5.42
CA LEU A 80 3.47 16.03 -5.93
C LEU A 80 3.39 17.03 -7.10
N SER A 81 3.91 18.23 -6.90
CA SER A 81 4.04 19.26 -7.93
C SER A 81 5.48 19.36 -8.41
N THR A 82 5.70 19.15 -9.71
CA THR A 82 7.02 19.17 -10.34
C THR A 82 6.98 19.93 -11.66
N SER A 83 8.14 20.17 -12.28
CA SER A 83 8.21 20.78 -13.62
C SER A 83 7.62 19.90 -14.73
N ILE A 84 7.50 18.58 -14.50
CA ILE A 84 6.94 17.64 -15.50
C ILE A 84 5.42 17.47 -15.36
N GLY A 85 4.83 17.90 -14.24
CA GLY A 85 3.40 17.77 -13.98
C GLY A 85 3.03 17.76 -12.50
N GLN A 86 1.74 17.53 -12.24
CA GLN A 86 1.18 17.32 -10.91
C GLN A 86 0.65 15.90 -10.82
N PHE A 87 1.02 15.19 -9.74
CA PHE A 87 0.69 13.78 -9.56
C PHE A 87 0.19 13.52 -8.13
N SER A 88 -0.78 12.63 -7.99
CA SER A 88 -1.20 12.13 -6.68
C SER A 88 -0.30 10.98 -6.26
N VAL A 89 0.24 11.04 -5.05
CA VAL A 89 1.12 10.02 -4.44
C VAL A 89 0.38 9.42 -3.26
N LYS A 90 0.23 8.09 -3.23
CA LYS A 90 -0.50 7.37 -2.17
C LYS A 90 0.33 6.25 -1.55
N ASP A 91 1.64 6.34 -1.66
CA ASP A 91 2.57 5.34 -1.17
C ASP A 91 2.54 5.23 0.36
N ALA A 92 2.90 4.06 0.89
CA ALA A 92 2.92 3.84 2.33
C ALA A 92 3.98 4.71 3.03
N VAL A 93 5.09 5.05 2.35
CA VAL A 93 6.15 5.90 2.90
C VAL A 93 5.61 7.25 3.44
N LEU A 94 4.58 7.80 2.81
CA LEU A 94 3.94 9.06 3.21
C LEU A 94 3.30 8.98 4.60
N GLU A 95 2.94 7.79 5.06
CA GLU A 95 2.26 7.63 6.34
C GLU A 95 3.15 7.97 7.53
N GLN A 96 4.47 7.99 7.36
CA GLN A 96 5.43 8.42 8.39
C GLN A 96 5.52 9.95 8.51
N PHE A 97 5.15 10.67 7.46
CA PHE A 97 5.26 12.12 7.39
C PHE A 97 4.08 12.81 8.08
N ALA A 98 4.35 13.99 8.64
CA ALA A 98 3.29 14.86 9.13
C ALA A 98 2.58 15.57 7.95
N ALA A 99 1.36 16.05 8.17
CA ALA A 99 0.75 17.01 7.24
C ALA A 99 1.69 18.22 7.09
N GLY A 100 1.92 18.65 5.85
CA GLY A 100 2.96 19.65 5.58
C GLY A 100 3.23 19.81 4.09
N THR A 101 4.11 20.76 3.78
CA THR A 101 4.65 20.94 2.44
C THR A 101 6.14 20.61 2.47
N TYR A 102 6.59 19.68 1.64
CA TYR A 102 7.98 19.23 1.63
C TYR A 102 8.58 19.52 0.27
N THR A 103 9.65 20.32 0.22
CA THR A 103 10.41 20.52 -1.02
C THR A 103 11.62 19.61 -1.04
N GLY A 104 11.95 19.11 -2.22
CA GLY A 104 13.05 18.18 -2.34
C GLY A 104 13.14 17.53 -3.71
N GLN A 105 13.88 16.43 -3.73
CA GLN A 105 14.10 15.59 -4.90
C GLN A 105 13.33 14.27 -4.75
N PHE A 106 12.55 13.94 -5.77
CA PHE A 106 11.68 12.76 -5.79
C PHE A 106 12.11 11.83 -6.93
N VAL A 107 12.32 10.56 -6.61
CA VAL A 107 12.65 9.52 -7.58
C VAL A 107 11.36 8.78 -7.92
N ILE A 108 10.79 9.07 -9.08
CA ILE A 108 9.54 8.46 -9.54
C ILE A 108 9.87 7.15 -10.26
N GLU A 109 9.28 6.06 -9.79
CA GLU A 109 9.37 4.73 -10.42
C GLU A 109 8.44 4.60 -11.62
N GLU A 110 7.20 5.06 -11.47
CA GLU A 110 6.17 4.97 -12.50
C GLU A 110 5.15 6.09 -12.36
N ILE A 111 4.69 6.61 -13.49
CA ILE A 111 3.51 7.48 -13.58
C ILE A 111 2.42 6.70 -14.29
N TYR A 112 1.27 6.52 -13.63
CA TYR A 112 0.18 5.69 -14.15
C TYR A 112 -1.19 6.33 -13.88
N PRO A 113 -2.16 6.17 -14.80
CA PRO A 113 -3.53 6.55 -14.52
C PRO A 113 -4.17 5.52 -13.58
N TRP A 114 -4.91 6.01 -12.59
CA TRP A 114 -5.75 5.20 -11.74
C TRP A 114 -7.18 5.69 -11.81
N SER A 115 -8.15 4.79 -11.79
CA SER A 115 -9.55 5.20 -11.75
C SER A 115 -10.34 4.41 -10.72
N TYR A 116 -11.19 5.11 -9.99
CA TYR A 116 -12.20 4.50 -9.14
C TYR A 116 -13.56 5.11 -9.43
N SER A 117 -14.61 4.37 -9.05
CA SER A 117 -15.98 4.84 -9.18
C SER A 117 -16.62 4.97 -7.82
N THR A 118 -17.23 6.13 -7.54
CA THR A 118 -17.93 6.42 -6.29
C THR A 118 -19.24 7.12 -6.59
N ARG A 119 -20.35 6.66 -5.99
CA ARG A 119 -21.69 7.26 -6.12
C ARG A 119 -22.11 7.57 -7.57
N GLY A 120 -21.79 6.68 -8.52
CA GLY A 120 -22.13 6.84 -9.94
C GLY A 120 -21.22 7.80 -10.73
N ARG A 121 -20.11 8.27 -10.15
CA ARG A 121 -19.07 9.06 -10.84
C ARG A 121 -17.81 8.23 -11.01
N SER A 122 -17.17 8.31 -12.17
CA SER A 122 -15.82 7.78 -12.42
C SER A 122 -14.80 8.90 -12.28
N VAL A 123 -13.80 8.71 -11.43
CA VAL A 123 -12.68 9.64 -11.23
C VAL A 123 -11.44 8.98 -11.84
N ILE A 124 -10.65 9.75 -12.59
CA ILE A 124 -9.34 9.33 -13.09
C ILE A 124 -8.29 10.26 -12.50
N GLU A 125 -7.32 9.68 -11.81
CA GLU A 125 -6.18 10.36 -11.18
C GLU A 125 -4.89 9.96 -11.91
N VAL A 126 -3.99 10.91 -12.11
CA VAL A 126 -2.63 10.60 -12.56
C VAL A 126 -1.78 10.42 -11.32
N ARG A 127 -1.36 9.17 -11.07
CA ARG A 127 -0.58 8.82 -9.88
C ARG A 127 0.89 8.63 -10.21
N ALA A 128 1.74 8.96 -9.26
CA ALA A 128 3.16 8.65 -9.30
C ALA A 128 3.49 7.70 -8.14
N ARG A 129 4.22 6.62 -8.44
CA ARG A 129 4.86 5.77 -7.44
C ARG A 129 6.29 6.25 -7.23
N LEU A 130 6.66 6.50 -5.99
CA LEU A 130 8.00 6.93 -5.62
C LEU A 130 8.85 5.70 -5.30
N ALA A 131 10.01 5.62 -5.94
CA ALA A 131 11.06 4.69 -5.53
C ALA A 131 11.82 5.24 -4.31
N ASP A 132 12.03 6.56 -4.27
CA ASP A 132 12.73 7.23 -3.18
C ASP A 132 12.38 8.74 -3.14
N LEU A 133 12.69 9.40 -2.02
CA LEU A 133 12.52 10.83 -1.82
C LEU A 133 13.61 11.39 -0.90
N LEU A 134 14.11 12.58 -1.23
CA LEU A 134 15.06 13.34 -0.44
C LEU A 134 14.43 14.70 -0.13
N ILE A 135 14.25 14.99 1.16
CA ILE A 135 13.63 16.23 1.63
C ILE A 135 14.72 17.27 1.91
N ASP A 136 14.58 18.44 1.30
CA ASP A 136 15.48 19.58 1.52
C ASP A 136 14.92 20.52 2.61
N ASP A 137 13.63 20.87 2.51
CA ASP A 137 12.94 21.76 3.44
C ASP A 137 11.52 21.27 3.74
N GLU A 138 11.08 21.52 4.98
CA GLU A 138 9.71 21.31 5.46
C GLU A 138 9.05 22.67 5.73
N GLY A 139 7.91 22.90 5.10
CA GLY A 139 7.01 24.01 5.34
C GLY A 139 5.72 23.56 6.03
N ASP A 140 5.02 24.52 6.62
CA ASP A 140 3.76 24.27 7.33
C ASP A 140 2.69 23.67 6.42
N ALA A 141 1.82 22.87 7.05
CA ALA A 141 0.60 22.40 6.42
C ALA A 141 -0.26 23.61 6.05
N LYS A 142 -0.35 23.95 4.77
CA LYS A 142 -1.47 24.77 4.31
C LYS A 142 -2.75 24.02 4.64
N GLU A 143 -3.65 24.68 5.36
CA GLU A 143 -4.99 24.19 5.62
C GLU A 143 -5.72 24.06 4.28
N LEU A 144 -5.63 22.88 3.69
CA LEU A 144 -6.33 22.51 2.47
C LEU A 144 -7.58 21.72 2.87
N GLU A 145 -8.68 22.00 2.19
CA GLU A 145 -9.98 21.39 2.49
C GLU A 145 -9.87 19.86 2.48
N ARG A 146 -10.49 19.24 3.49
CA ARG A 146 -10.53 17.79 3.65
C ARG A 146 -11.54 17.22 2.66
N ASP A 147 -11.11 17.00 1.42
CA ASP A 147 -11.89 16.20 0.49
C ASP A 147 -12.04 14.77 1.04
N ALA A 148 -13.25 14.23 0.96
CA ALA A 148 -13.56 12.87 1.38
C ALA A 148 -12.97 11.87 0.38
N GLU A 149 -11.65 11.70 0.42
CA GLU A 149 -10.94 10.74 -0.41
C GLU A 149 -11.08 9.33 0.17
N PRO A 150 -11.29 8.29 -0.66
CA PRO A 150 -11.26 6.91 -0.19
C PRO A 150 -9.87 6.54 0.35
N ASP A 151 -9.82 5.72 1.40
CA ASP A 151 -8.57 5.21 1.97
C ASP A 151 -7.86 4.34 0.91
N PRO A 152 -6.61 4.63 0.55
CA PRO A 152 -5.84 3.83 -0.39
C PRO A 152 -5.71 2.35 0.03
N ALA A 153 -5.85 2.01 1.32
CA ALA A 153 -5.87 0.62 1.79
C ALA A 153 -7.13 -0.16 1.33
N ASP A 154 -8.25 0.53 1.05
CA ASP A 154 -9.50 -0.08 0.59
C ASP A 154 -9.61 -0.11 -0.95
N GLU A 155 -8.71 0.59 -1.65
CA GLU A 155 -8.73 0.72 -3.10
C GLU A 155 -8.23 -0.58 -3.78
N ARG A 156 -9.07 -1.21 -4.61
CA ARG A 156 -8.71 -2.43 -5.34
C ARG A 156 -8.13 -2.11 -6.72
N PRO A 157 -6.99 -2.72 -7.11
CA PRO A 157 -6.50 -2.69 -8.48
C PRO A 157 -7.53 -3.17 -9.50
N LEU A 158 -7.66 -2.42 -10.60
CA LEU A 158 -8.38 -2.85 -11.78
C LEU A 158 -7.74 -4.14 -12.29
N GLY A 159 -8.48 -5.25 -12.16
CA GLY A 159 -8.03 -6.59 -12.55
C GLY A 159 -8.54 -7.70 -11.64
N MET A 160 -8.94 -7.41 -10.40
CA MET A 160 -9.57 -8.40 -9.52
C MET A 160 -11.09 -8.21 -9.51
N ALA A 161 -11.79 -9.08 -10.25
CA ALA A 161 -13.22 -9.24 -10.09
C ALA A 161 -13.56 -9.50 -8.61
N PRO A 162 -14.69 -9.00 -8.09
CA PRO A 162 -15.09 -9.29 -6.72
C PRO A 162 -15.22 -10.81 -6.55
N ALA A 163 -14.42 -11.38 -5.66
CA ALA A 163 -14.71 -12.72 -5.16
C ALA A 163 -16.12 -12.67 -4.52
N PRO A 164 -17.04 -13.58 -4.87
CA PRO A 164 -18.32 -13.65 -4.21
C PRO A 164 -18.07 -13.95 -2.73
N ALA A 165 -18.70 -13.16 -1.85
CA ALA A 165 -18.70 -13.44 -0.41
C ALA A 165 -19.29 -14.84 -0.18
N PRO A 166 -18.63 -15.73 0.58
CA PRO A 166 -19.30 -16.93 1.05
C PRO A 166 -20.28 -16.53 2.15
N ASP A 167 -21.57 -16.57 1.80
CA ASP A 167 -22.66 -16.79 2.74
C ASP A 167 -22.43 -18.13 3.45
N LEU A 168 -22.03 -18.09 4.73
CA LEU A 168 -22.15 -19.24 5.62
C LEU A 168 -22.66 -18.78 6.98
N VAL A 169 -23.99 -18.76 7.08
CA VAL A 169 -24.72 -18.90 8.33
C VAL A 169 -24.53 -20.32 8.84
N GLN A 170 -24.00 -20.48 10.06
CA GLN A 170 -24.35 -21.57 11.02
C GLN A 170 -23.65 -21.40 12.38
N PRO A 171 -24.14 -22.05 13.46
CA PRO A 171 -24.64 -21.39 14.66
C PRO A 171 -23.70 -21.48 15.88
N ALA A 172 -24.05 -20.72 16.91
CA ALA A 172 -23.42 -20.64 18.23
C ALA A 172 -23.62 -21.90 19.10
N ASP A 173 -22.59 -22.23 19.89
CA ASP A 173 -22.58 -22.49 21.36
C ASP A 173 -21.37 -23.38 21.77
N PRO A 174 -20.93 -23.42 23.04
CA PRO A 174 -20.61 -22.35 23.96
C PRO A 174 -19.16 -22.47 24.54
N MET A 175 -18.77 -21.46 25.34
CA MET A 175 -17.50 -21.32 26.08
C MET A 175 -16.99 -22.56 26.83
N PRO A 176 -15.69 -22.56 27.16
CA PRO A 176 -15.33 -22.56 28.58
C PRO A 176 -14.41 -21.39 28.95
N THR A 177 -14.74 -20.74 30.06
CA THR A 177 -13.87 -19.85 30.84
C THR A 177 -12.69 -20.65 31.42
N PRO A 178 -11.50 -20.04 31.50
CA PRO A 178 -10.94 -19.72 32.83
C PRO A 178 -10.43 -18.26 32.84
N ALA A 179 -10.87 -17.44 33.79
CA ALA A 179 -10.26 -17.25 35.11
C ALA A 179 -9.01 -16.34 35.03
N SER A 180 -9.13 -15.21 35.70
CA SER A 180 -8.17 -14.10 35.83
C SER A 180 -6.80 -14.47 36.43
N ALA A 181 -5.89 -13.49 36.34
CA ALA A 181 -4.54 -13.36 36.91
C ALA A 181 -3.43 -13.87 35.97
N ASP A 182 -2.38 -13.13 35.65
CA ASP A 182 -1.68 -12.12 36.45
C ASP A 182 -1.28 -10.88 35.64
N VAL A 183 -1.43 -9.71 36.28
CA VAL A 183 -0.69 -8.51 35.93
C VAL A 183 0.73 -8.76 36.45
N ALA A 184 1.59 -9.32 35.60
CA ALA A 184 2.99 -9.48 35.93
C ALA A 184 3.65 -8.10 35.92
N ASP A 185 3.87 -7.61 37.13
CA ASP A 185 4.72 -6.51 37.53
C ASP A 185 5.89 -6.28 36.55
N GLU A 186 5.86 -5.13 35.90
CA GLU A 186 6.88 -4.64 34.97
C GLU A 186 8.06 -4.05 35.76
N ALA A 187 8.74 -4.88 36.58
CA ALA A 187 9.89 -4.42 37.35
C ALA A 187 11.05 -5.42 37.48
N ASP A 188 11.00 -6.60 36.85
CA ASP A 188 12.11 -7.57 36.97
C ASP A 188 12.22 -8.50 35.74
N ARG A 189 12.62 -7.93 34.58
CA ARG A 189 13.11 -8.74 33.45
C ARG A 189 14.61 -8.47 33.27
N PRO A 190 15.42 -9.51 33.02
CA PRO A 190 16.86 -9.34 32.85
C PRO A 190 17.17 -8.45 31.64
N ASP A 191 18.09 -7.52 31.82
CA ASP A 191 18.62 -6.66 30.76
C ASP A 191 19.10 -7.52 29.57
N GLY A 192 18.34 -7.49 28.47
CA GLY A 192 18.75 -8.10 27.19
C GLY A 192 17.69 -8.93 26.46
N GLU A 193 16.55 -9.27 27.08
CA GLU A 193 15.50 -10.02 26.37
C GLU A 193 14.48 -9.09 25.70
N VAL A 194 14.42 -9.17 24.37
CA VAL A 194 13.52 -8.36 23.55
C VAL A 194 12.07 -8.79 23.83
N PRO A 195 11.17 -7.86 24.19
CA PRO A 195 9.77 -8.19 24.44
C PRO A 195 9.11 -8.92 23.25
N PRO A 196 8.45 -10.08 23.46
CA PRO A 196 7.83 -10.84 22.37
C PRO A 196 6.73 -10.05 21.66
N ALA A 197 6.09 -9.12 22.37
CA ALA A 197 5.11 -8.20 21.80
C ALA A 197 5.72 -7.28 20.72
N LEU A 198 7.01 -6.91 20.83
CA LEU A 198 7.72 -6.12 19.80
C LEU A 198 8.08 -6.99 18.60
N ILE A 199 8.60 -8.19 18.84
CA ILE A 199 8.98 -9.14 17.79
C ILE A 199 7.79 -9.44 16.86
N ASN A 200 6.59 -9.63 17.42
CA ASN A 200 5.39 -9.91 16.64
C ASN A 200 5.00 -8.81 15.64
N VAL A 201 5.34 -7.54 15.92
CA VAL A 201 4.96 -6.40 15.07
C VAL A 201 6.10 -5.96 14.16
N PHE A 202 7.32 -5.90 14.70
CA PHE A 202 8.49 -5.36 14.02
C PHE A 202 9.42 -6.44 13.43
N GLY A 203 9.30 -7.69 13.87
CA GLY A 203 10.30 -8.74 13.60
C GLY A 203 11.47 -8.66 14.57
N ASP A 204 12.28 -9.72 14.60
CA ASP A 204 13.36 -9.91 15.59
C ASP A 204 14.41 -8.78 15.54
N GLU A 205 14.86 -8.41 14.34
CA GLU A 205 15.91 -7.40 14.14
C GLU A 205 15.48 -6.00 14.58
N LEU A 206 14.34 -5.51 14.06
CA LEU A 206 13.82 -4.20 14.45
C LEU A 206 13.42 -4.18 15.93
N ALA A 207 12.88 -5.27 16.47
CA ALA A 207 12.53 -5.34 17.88
C ALA A 207 13.76 -5.24 18.79
N GLY A 208 14.89 -5.85 18.42
CA GLY A 208 16.17 -5.69 19.14
C GLY A 208 16.66 -4.24 19.12
N MET A 209 16.61 -3.57 17.97
CA MET A 209 16.98 -2.15 17.88
C MET A 209 16.07 -1.24 18.70
N ILE A 210 14.76 -1.48 18.66
CA ILE A 210 13.77 -0.71 19.43
C ILE A 210 13.98 -0.91 20.93
N ALA A 211 14.21 -2.14 21.37
CA ALA A 211 14.49 -2.47 22.78
C ALA A 211 15.78 -1.78 23.26
N GLY A 212 16.79 -1.67 22.39
CA GLY A 212 18.03 -0.94 22.64
C GLY A 212 17.93 0.59 22.50
N ARG A 213 16.75 1.15 22.23
CA ARG A 213 16.54 2.59 21.97
C ARG A 213 17.39 3.10 20.80
N HIS A 214 17.59 2.29 19.76
CA HIS A 214 18.34 2.66 18.56
C HIS A 214 17.44 3.27 17.48
N PRO A 215 17.99 4.09 16.56
CA PRO A 215 17.26 4.58 15.40
C PRO A 215 16.82 3.44 14.49
N VAL A 216 15.59 3.52 13.95
CA VAL A 216 15.02 2.46 13.09
C VAL A 216 14.38 3.02 11.83
N LYS A 217 14.48 2.27 10.74
CA LYS A 217 13.78 2.55 9.47
C LYS A 217 12.67 1.52 9.29
N LEU A 218 11.47 2.00 8.99
CA LEU A 218 10.35 1.12 8.62
C LEU A 218 10.44 0.78 7.15
N ASP A 219 10.06 -0.46 6.82
CA ASP A 219 9.96 -0.90 5.44
C ASP A 219 8.66 -0.39 4.81
N SER A 220 8.75 0.63 3.95
CA SER A 220 7.61 1.20 3.24
C SER A 220 7.07 0.32 2.12
N THR A 221 7.70 -0.82 1.82
CA THR A 221 7.17 -1.81 0.85
C THR A 221 6.19 -2.79 1.50
N ALA A 222 6.10 -2.79 2.83
CA ALA A 222 5.16 -3.62 3.57
C ALA A 222 3.69 -3.23 3.30
N ASP A 223 2.77 -4.13 3.64
CA ASP A 223 1.33 -3.86 3.61
C ASP A 223 0.98 -2.58 4.38
N ARG A 224 0.11 -1.75 3.80
CA ARG A 224 -0.20 -0.40 4.30
C ARG A 224 -0.80 -0.44 5.71
N LEU A 225 -1.66 -1.41 6.04
CA LEU A 225 -2.22 -1.52 7.39
C LEU A 225 -1.17 -1.94 8.41
N ARG A 226 -0.29 -2.88 8.04
CA ARG A 226 0.84 -3.28 8.88
C ARG A 226 1.79 -2.10 9.13
N PHE A 227 2.07 -1.31 8.10
CA PHE A 227 2.93 -0.13 8.18
C PHE A 227 2.36 0.94 9.13
N ARG A 228 1.05 1.22 9.06
CA ARG A 228 0.36 2.10 10.04
C ARG A 228 0.50 1.58 11.46
N ALA A 229 0.26 0.29 11.68
CA ALA A 229 0.36 -0.29 13.01
C ALA A 229 1.78 -0.17 13.58
N GLN A 230 2.81 -0.38 12.76
CA GLN A 230 4.22 -0.19 13.16
C GLN A 230 4.52 1.27 13.51
N ARG A 231 4.11 2.21 12.66
CA ARG A 231 4.25 3.66 12.88
C ARG A 231 3.56 4.10 14.16
N ASP A 232 2.30 3.74 14.33
CA ASP A 232 1.47 4.19 15.46
C ASP A 232 2.03 3.65 16.78
N ARG A 233 2.54 2.42 16.77
CA ARG A 233 3.20 1.82 17.91
C ARG A 233 4.50 2.52 18.28
N LEU A 234 5.34 2.86 17.30
CA LEU A 234 6.55 3.67 17.52
C LEU A 234 6.21 5.03 18.16
N LYS A 235 5.18 5.70 17.64
CA LYS A 235 4.80 7.04 18.06
C LYS A 235 4.09 7.09 19.42
N ALA A 236 3.15 6.19 19.67
CA ALA A 236 2.25 6.24 20.82
C ALA A 236 2.75 5.44 22.03
N GLU A 237 3.33 4.25 21.81
CA GLU A 237 3.76 3.37 22.89
C GLU A 237 5.26 3.53 23.21
N LEU A 238 6.09 3.75 22.18
CA LEU A 238 7.55 3.68 22.31
C LEU A 238 8.24 5.05 22.36
N ASP A 239 7.47 6.12 22.22
CA ASP A 239 7.94 7.51 22.25
C ASP A 239 9.08 7.80 21.26
N TYR A 240 8.92 7.35 20.01
CA TYR A 240 9.79 7.71 18.89
C TYR A 240 9.20 8.88 18.09
N GLY A 241 10.08 9.61 17.43
CA GLY A 241 9.76 10.67 16.48
C GLY A 241 10.44 10.44 15.14
N PHE A 242 9.73 10.75 14.06
CA PHE A 242 10.22 10.61 12.70
C PHE A 242 11.00 11.86 12.26
N VAL A 243 12.15 11.65 11.62
CA VAL A 243 12.95 12.70 10.97
C VAL A 243 12.82 12.54 9.45
N PRO A 244 12.21 13.52 8.74
CA PRO A 244 12.02 13.47 7.29
C PRO A 244 13.31 13.39 6.48
N ASP A 245 14.36 14.09 6.90
CA ASP A 245 15.63 14.25 6.17
C ASP A 245 16.28 12.92 5.79
N ASP A 246 16.28 11.96 6.72
CA ASP A 246 16.90 10.64 6.55
C ASP A 246 15.88 9.49 6.59
N GLN A 247 14.59 9.82 6.72
CA GLN A 247 13.46 8.91 6.87
C GLN A 247 13.64 7.90 7.99
N THR A 248 14.15 8.34 9.15
CA THR A 248 14.46 7.47 10.29
C THR A 248 13.63 7.86 11.52
N TRP A 249 13.21 6.85 12.28
CA TRP A 249 12.61 7.02 13.59
C TRP A 249 13.69 7.03 14.65
N TYR A 250 13.71 8.09 15.45
CA TYR A 250 14.61 8.26 16.58
C TYR A 250 13.82 8.28 17.89
N PRO A 251 14.36 7.78 19.01
CA PRO A 251 13.79 8.05 20.33
C PRO A 251 13.67 9.56 20.53
N LYS A 252 12.57 10.04 21.12
CA LYS A 252 12.36 11.49 21.25
C LYS A 252 13.38 12.19 22.15
N GLU A 253 14.02 11.46 23.07
CA GLU A 253 15.10 11.98 23.89
C GLU A 253 16.46 12.08 23.16
N SER A 254 16.58 11.54 21.95
CA SER A 254 17.84 11.55 21.22
C SER A 254 18.22 12.97 20.78
N GLU A 255 19.52 13.28 20.83
CA GLU A 255 20.04 14.59 20.40
C GLU A 255 19.68 14.91 18.94
N THR A 256 19.67 13.89 18.07
CA THR A 256 19.29 14.05 16.66
C THR A 256 17.86 14.52 16.50
N TYR A 257 16.92 13.90 17.23
CA TYR A 257 15.51 14.28 17.15
C TYR A 257 15.25 15.66 17.75
N LEU A 258 15.88 15.97 18.90
CA LEU A 258 15.78 17.29 19.53
C LEU A 258 16.34 18.39 18.62
N SER A 259 17.49 18.15 17.99
CA SER A 259 18.10 19.07 17.02
C SER A 259 17.20 19.30 15.80
N TYR A 260 16.51 18.24 15.33
CA TYR A 260 15.50 18.37 14.29
C TYR A 260 14.31 19.25 14.73
N LEU A 261 13.78 19.05 15.94
CA LEU A 261 12.70 19.89 16.47
C LEU A 261 13.11 21.36 16.61
N GLU A 262 14.36 21.65 17.00
CA GLU A 262 14.89 23.01 17.07
C GLU A 262 14.98 23.67 15.69
N ARG A 263 15.48 22.94 14.67
CA ARG A 263 15.51 23.43 13.29
C ARG A 263 14.11 23.71 12.76
N ARG A 264 13.18 22.78 12.97
CA ARG A 264 11.78 22.91 12.55
C ARG A 264 11.06 24.06 13.27
N GLY A 265 11.29 24.22 14.57
CA GLY A 265 10.72 25.30 15.37
C GLY A 265 11.26 26.68 15.01
N SER A 266 12.50 26.75 14.52
CA SER A 266 13.16 28.00 14.08
C SER A 266 12.73 28.47 12.68
N SER A 267 12.08 27.60 11.90
CA SER A 267 11.60 27.93 10.55
C SER A 267 10.20 28.60 10.54
N ARG A 268 9.72 29.05 11.71
CA ARG A 268 8.43 29.74 11.92
C ARG A 268 8.52 31.26 11.76
#